data_AF-A0A1E1MUL3-F1
#
_entry.id   AF-A0A1E1MUL3-F1
#
_cell.length_a   1.000
_cell.length_b   1.000
_cell.length_c   1.000
_cell.angle_alpha   90.00
_cell.angle_beta   90.00
_cell.angle_gamma   90.00
#
_symmetry.space_group_name_H-M   'P 1'
#
loop_
_entity.id
_entity.type
_entity.pdbx_description
1 polymer ?
#
loop_
_entity_poly.entity_id
_entity_poly.type
_entity_poly.pdbx_seq_one_letter_code
_entity_poly.pdbx_strand_id
1 'polypeptide(L)'
;MAPPARVRLVIVKKAGPELEAESGPSHISLTASSSSTTPQQVAADMAPVGQTDHDVLEKQVKEAIQDLYQIMVQTNAYDLTSRPSSAVLEATIKQFDSQLLRIHQTASKSSNLPLIPPELIQYVDNGRNPDIYTREFVELARKGNQLMKGKMDAFASFRDVLANEMGVAMPEIREDVLRVVRETGGREEVVGREDETRAEGEARV
;
A
#
# COMPACT_ATOMS: atom_id res chain seq x y z
N MET A 1 -24.71 32.95 23.11
CA MET A 1 -23.30 33.04 23.53
C MET A 1 -23.11 32.15 24.75
N ALA A 2 -22.62 30.93 24.56
CA ALA A 2 -22.22 29.99 25.60
C ALA A 2 -21.16 29.05 24.98
N PRO A 3 -19.97 28.88 25.57
CA PRO A 3 -18.94 28.02 25.00
C PRO A 3 -19.11 26.58 25.50
N PRO A 4 -18.85 25.53 24.69
CA PRO A 4 -18.76 24.18 25.23
C PRO A 4 -17.38 23.92 25.87
N ALA A 5 -17.45 23.30 27.04
CA ALA A 5 -16.37 23.00 27.97
C ALA A 5 -15.29 22.05 27.41
N ARG A 6 -14.02 22.33 27.73
CA ARG A 6 -12.89 21.42 27.51
C ARG A 6 -12.77 20.44 28.67
N VAL A 7 -13.04 19.16 28.43
CA VAL A 7 -12.72 18.07 29.35
C VAL A 7 -11.30 17.60 29.04
N ARG A 8 -10.38 17.74 29.99
CA ARG A 8 -9.02 17.20 29.94
C ARG A 8 -8.94 16.10 30.98
N LEU A 9 -8.86 14.83 30.57
CA LEU A 9 -8.65 13.73 31.51
C LEU A 9 -7.37 12.96 31.14
N VAL A 10 -6.58 12.80 32.19
CA VAL A 10 -5.17 12.41 32.26
C VAL A 10 -5.07 10.88 32.16
N ILE A 11 -4.28 10.36 31.22
CA ILE A 11 -3.92 8.94 31.20
C ILE A 11 -2.75 8.75 32.16
N VAL A 12 -3.04 8.11 33.29
CA VAL A 12 -2.07 7.72 34.32
C VAL A 12 -1.19 6.60 33.77
N LYS A 13 0.09 6.88 33.54
CA LYS A 13 1.10 5.86 33.19
C LYS A 13 1.51 5.14 34.49
N LYS A 14 0.97 3.93 34.70
CA LYS A 14 1.41 3.02 35.77
C LYS A 14 2.79 2.47 35.40
N ALA A 15 3.82 2.94 36.10
CA ALA A 15 5.17 2.41 36.03
C ALA A 15 5.29 1.11 36.85
N GLY A 16 5.97 0.11 36.27
CA GLY A 16 6.43 -1.12 36.91
C GLY A 16 7.90 -1.36 36.51
N PRO A 17 8.66 -2.14 37.29
CA PRO A 17 9.99 -1.74 37.76
C PRO A 17 11.15 -2.10 36.82
N GLU A 18 12.14 -1.21 36.88
CA GLU A 18 13.47 -1.28 36.30
C GLU A 18 14.32 -2.25 37.12
N LEU A 19 14.91 -3.27 36.48
CA LEU A 19 15.94 -4.13 37.06
C LEU A 19 17.18 -4.12 36.16
N GLU A 20 18.18 -3.43 36.72
CA GLU A 20 19.63 -3.45 36.62
C GLU A 20 20.35 -4.08 35.40
N ALA A 21 21.38 -3.32 35.02
CA ALA A 21 22.40 -3.61 34.05
C ALA A 21 23.34 -4.74 34.49
N GLU A 22 23.79 -5.53 33.51
CA GLU A 22 25.15 -6.08 33.53
C GLU A 22 25.74 -6.10 32.12
N SER A 23 27.06 -6.01 32.11
CA SER A 23 27.96 -5.60 31.05
C SER A 23 28.66 -6.81 30.43
N GLY A 24 28.80 -6.86 29.10
CA GLY A 24 29.76 -7.76 28.44
C GLY A 24 29.45 -8.07 26.98
N PRO A 25 30.36 -7.87 26.00
CA PRO A 25 29.99 -7.68 24.60
C PRO A 25 30.24 -8.91 23.70
N SER A 26 29.75 -8.76 22.46
CA SER A 26 30.10 -9.47 21.22
C SER A 26 29.17 -10.64 20.86
N HIS A 27 28.28 -10.42 19.88
CA HIS A 27 28.30 -11.09 18.57
C HIS A 27 26.99 -10.82 17.80
N ILE A 28 27.14 -10.11 16.67
CA ILE A 28 26.35 -10.22 15.42
C ILE A 28 24.85 -9.83 15.54
N SER A 29 24.51 -8.57 15.21
CA SER A 29 23.14 -8.16 14.91
C SER A 29 23.00 -7.83 13.43
N LEU A 30 22.26 -8.68 12.70
CA LEU A 30 21.69 -8.34 11.40
C LEU A 30 20.76 -7.14 11.59
N THR A 31 21.03 -6.05 10.87
CA THR A 31 20.14 -4.90 10.79
C THR A 31 18.89 -5.27 9.98
N ALA A 32 17.91 -5.88 10.64
CA ALA A 32 16.53 -5.84 10.19
C ALA A 32 15.98 -4.46 10.56
N SER A 33 16.02 -3.53 9.61
CA SER A 33 15.33 -2.25 9.72
C SER A 33 13.82 -2.49 9.66
N SER A 34 13.22 -2.80 10.81
CA SER A 34 11.78 -2.74 11.04
C SER A 34 11.38 -1.27 11.21
N SER A 35 10.99 -0.62 10.11
CA SER A 35 10.25 0.63 10.19
C SER A 35 8.88 0.35 10.82
N SER A 36 8.76 0.55 12.12
CA SER A 36 7.48 0.61 12.83
C SER A 36 6.75 1.89 12.40
N THR A 37 6.02 1.81 11.29
CA THR A 37 5.21 2.92 10.78
C THR A 37 3.99 3.06 11.68
N THR A 38 4.05 4.03 12.59
CA THR A 38 2.94 4.50 13.42
C THR A 38 1.75 4.89 12.51
N PRO A 39 0.47 4.71 12.91
CA PRO A 39 -0.69 5.11 12.10
C PRO A 39 -0.70 6.60 11.71
N GLN A 40 0.10 7.42 12.39
CA GLN A 40 0.31 8.84 12.09
C GLN A 40 1.14 9.10 10.81
N GLN A 41 1.92 8.11 10.35
CA GLN A 41 2.92 8.29 9.29
C GLN A 41 2.38 7.88 7.90
N VAL A 42 1.32 7.07 7.85
CA VAL A 42 0.59 6.76 6.61
C VAL A 42 -0.17 7.97 6.08
N ALA A 43 -0.53 8.93 6.95
CA ALA A 43 -1.20 10.15 6.56
C ALA A 43 -0.26 11.17 5.87
N ALA A 44 1.05 11.08 6.12
CA ALA A 44 2.03 12.01 5.55
C ALA A 44 2.43 11.64 4.10
N ASP A 45 2.29 10.38 3.70
CA ASP A 45 2.52 9.91 2.33
C ASP A 45 1.32 10.21 1.39
N MET A 46 0.18 10.56 1.98
CA MET A 46 -1.02 11.06 1.30
C MET A 46 -1.09 12.60 1.29
N ALA A 47 0.04 13.27 1.48
CA ALA A 47 0.12 14.72 1.32
C ALA A 47 -0.19 15.08 -0.14
N PRO A 48 -0.90 16.19 -0.40
CA PRO A 48 -1.16 16.62 -1.76
C PRO A 48 0.20 16.95 -2.40
N VAL A 49 0.63 16.12 -3.36
CA VAL A 49 1.69 16.46 -4.29
C VAL A 49 1.39 17.87 -4.80
N GLY A 50 2.36 18.78 -4.74
CA GLY A 50 2.17 20.19 -5.07
C GLY A 50 1.44 20.34 -6.41
N GLN A 51 0.14 20.65 -6.35
CA GLN A 51 -0.77 20.66 -7.52
C GLN A 51 -0.27 21.63 -8.61
N THR A 52 0.53 22.62 -8.22
CA THR A 52 1.02 23.69 -9.08
C THR A 52 1.79 23.21 -10.29
N ASP A 53 2.57 22.14 -10.19
CA ASP A 53 3.39 21.68 -11.33
C ASP A 53 2.58 20.78 -12.27
N HIS A 54 1.61 20.03 -11.73
CA HIS A 54 0.72 19.17 -12.51
C HIS A 54 -0.31 19.96 -13.31
N ASP A 55 -0.89 21.00 -12.72
CA ASP A 55 -1.88 21.86 -13.40
C ASP A 55 -1.25 22.58 -14.61
N VAL A 56 0.01 23.02 -14.47
CA VAL A 56 0.76 23.67 -15.55
C VAL A 56 1.07 22.67 -16.65
N LEU A 57 1.53 21.46 -16.31
CA LEU A 57 1.82 20.42 -17.29
C LEU A 57 0.54 19.98 -18.02
N GLU A 58 -0.56 19.78 -17.30
CA GLU A 58 -1.87 19.44 -17.88
C GLU A 58 -2.33 20.51 -18.87
N LYS A 59 -2.19 21.80 -18.51
CA LYS A 59 -2.53 22.90 -19.42
C LYS A 59 -1.67 22.88 -20.68
N GLN A 60 -0.35 22.68 -20.55
CA GLN A 60 0.55 22.60 -21.70
C GLN A 60 0.21 21.43 -22.62
N VAL A 61 -0.13 20.26 -22.07
CA VAL A 61 -0.57 19.09 -22.86
C VAL A 61 -1.88 19.38 -23.60
N LYS A 62 -2.85 20.06 -22.94
CA LYS A 62 -4.09 20.49 -23.60
C LYS A 62 -3.84 21.46 -24.75
N GLU A 63 -2.92 22.43 -24.56
CA GLU A 63 -2.52 23.37 -25.62
C GLU A 63 -1.89 22.62 -26.82
N ALA A 64 -1.02 21.63 -26.58
CA ALA A 64 -0.43 20.83 -27.66
C ALA A 64 -1.46 20.00 -28.44
N ILE A 65 -2.47 19.44 -27.76
CA ILE A 65 -3.59 18.73 -28.41
C ILE A 65 -4.42 19.71 -29.27
N GLN A 66 -4.65 20.93 -28.79
CA GLN A 66 -5.35 21.96 -29.54
C GLN A 66 -4.57 22.39 -30.79
N ASP A 67 -3.25 22.60 -30.67
CA ASP A 67 -2.39 22.91 -31.80
C ASP A 67 -2.42 21.78 -32.85
N LEU A 68 -2.40 20.50 -32.42
CA LEU A 68 -2.51 19.35 -33.33
C LEU A 68 -3.86 19.30 -34.06
N TYR A 69 -4.96 19.60 -33.36
CA TYR A 69 -6.29 19.70 -33.96
C TYR A 69 -6.36 20.85 -34.98
N GLN A 70 -5.78 22.00 -34.64
CA GLN A 70 -5.74 23.18 -35.50
C GLN A 70 -4.88 22.93 -36.76
N ILE A 71 -3.80 22.16 -36.67
CA ILE A 71 -3.02 21.69 -37.83
C ILE A 71 -3.87 20.75 -38.70
N MET A 72 -4.60 19.81 -38.11
CA MET A 72 -5.49 18.89 -38.84
C MET A 72 -6.54 19.66 -39.66
N VAL A 73 -7.23 20.62 -39.05
CA VAL A 73 -8.25 21.44 -39.71
C VAL A 73 -7.64 22.27 -40.84
N GLN A 74 -6.52 22.94 -40.59
CA GLN A 74 -5.83 23.75 -41.61
C GLN A 74 -5.32 22.91 -42.79
N THR A 75 -4.86 21.69 -42.54
CA THR A 75 -4.41 20.75 -43.58
C THR A 75 -5.58 20.20 -44.39
N ASN A 76 -6.72 19.91 -43.74
CA ASN A 76 -7.91 19.44 -44.42
C ASN A 76 -8.57 20.54 -45.29
N ALA A 77 -8.56 21.78 -44.81
CA ALA A 77 -9.06 22.96 -45.54
C ALA A 77 -8.00 23.60 -46.46
N TYR A 78 -6.85 22.94 -46.63
CA TYR A 78 -5.78 23.41 -47.47
C TYR A 78 -6.23 23.32 -48.94
N ASP A 79 -6.21 24.45 -49.64
CA ASP A 79 -6.58 24.57 -51.07
C ASP A 79 -8.07 24.56 -51.43
N LEU A 80 -8.89 25.39 -50.74
CA LEU A 80 -10.22 25.75 -51.26
C LEU A 80 -10.36 27.21 -51.70
N THR A 81 -9.46 28.09 -51.26
CA THR A 81 -9.38 29.48 -51.72
C THR A 81 -7.92 29.90 -51.69
N SER A 82 -7.46 30.55 -52.74
CA SER A 82 -6.06 30.96 -53.04
C SER A 82 -5.47 32.00 -52.06
N ARG A 83 -5.67 31.83 -50.75
CA ARG A 83 -5.18 32.66 -49.66
C ARG A 83 -3.87 32.11 -49.06
N PRO A 84 -3.08 32.94 -48.36
CA PRO A 84 -1.78 32.55 -47.77
C PRO A 84 -1.95 31.67 -46.53
N SER A 85 -2.53 30.47 -46.67
CA SER A 85 -2.66 29.47 -45.61
C SER A 85 -1.31 28.84 -45.24
N SER A 86 -0.34 28.86 -46.16
CA SER A 86 1.01 28.30 -45.94
C SER A 86 1.76 28.98 -44.78
N ALA A 87 1.70 30.32 -44.68
CA ALA A 87 2.36 31.05 -43.61
C ALA A 87 1.72 30.78 -42.23
N VAL A 88 0.40 30.58 -42.19
CA VAL A 88 -0.33 30.25 -40.95
C VAL A 88 -0.02 28.83 -40.50
N LEU A 89 0.06 27.89 -41.44
CA LEU A 89 0.45 26.51 -41.15
C LEU A 89 1.88 26.45 -40.63
N GLU A 90 2.82 27.16 -41.26
CA GLU A 90 4.21 27.23 -40.81
C GLU A 90 4.33 27.80 -39.39
N ALA A 91 3.58 28.86 -39.09
CA ALA A 91 3.53 29.43 -37.76
C ALA A 91 2.96 28.45 -36.73
N THR A 92 1.90 27.71 -37.08
CA THR A 92 1.27 26.71 -36.19
C THR A 92 2.22 25.53 -35.91
N ILE A 93 2.95 25.05 -36.92
CA ILE A 93 3.96 23.98 -36.75
C ILE A 93 5.11 24.44 -35.85
N LYS A 94 5.63 25.67 -36.05
CA LYS A 94 6.67 26.26 -35.19
C LYS A 94 6.18 26.43 -33.74
N GLN A 95 4.91 26.78 -33.56
CA GLN A 95 4.30 26.89 -32.23
C GLN A 95 4.20 25.51 -31.55
N PHE A 96 3.74 24.49 -32.27
CA PHE A 96 3.65 23.12 -31.77
C PHE A 96 5.03 22.56 -31.33
N ASP A 97 6.08 22.78 -32.13
CA ASP A 97 7.45 22.41 -31.78
C ASP A 97 7.92 23.11 -30.48
N SER A 98 7.67 24.42 -30.38
CA SER A 98 7.98 25.20 -29.18
C SER A 98 7.21 24.71 -27.95
N GLN A 99 5.97 24.24 -28.11
CA GLN A 99 5.17 23.68 -27.03
C GLN A 99 5.70 22.32 -26.57
N LEU A 100 6.05 21.42 -27.49
CA LEU A 100 6.65 20.11 -27.14
C LEU A 100 7.95 20.27 -26.34
N LEU A 101 8.81 21.22 -26.73
CA LEU A 101 10.04 21.52 -26.00
C LEU A 101 9.75 22.06 -24.59
N ARG A 102 8.71 22.90 -24.44
CA ARG A 102 8.27 23.40 -23.12
C ARG A 102 7.72 22.30 -22.24
N ILE A 103 6.93 21.38 -22.78
CA ILE A 103 6.41 20.21 -22.06
C ILE A 103 7.58 19.37 -21.54
N HIS A 104 8.54 19.04 -22.40
CA HIS A 104 9.72 18.27 -22.01
C HIS A 104 10.50 18.97 -20.89
N GLN A 105 10.79 20.27 -21.04
CA GLN A 105 11.51 21.03 -20.01
C GLN A 105 10.76 21.11 -18.68
N THR A 106 9.43 21.22 -18.72
CA THR A 106 8.59 21.29 -17.51
C THR A 106 8.53 19.93 -16.83
N ALA A 107 8.34 18.85 -17.60
CA ALA A 107 8.34 17.48 -17.10
C ALA A 107 9.71 17.07 -16.51
N SER A 108 10.83 17.41 -17.16
CA SER A 108 12.17 17.09 -16.67
C SER A 108 12.58 17.87 -15.41
N LYS A 109 12.01 19.07 -15.19
CA LYS A 109 12.29 19.88 -14.00
C LYS A 109 11.44 19.48 -12.80
N SER A 110 10.29 18.86 -13.04
CA SER A 110 9.43 18.38 -11.97
C SER A 110 10.04 17.11 -11.36
N SER A 111 10.84 17.29 -10.32
CA SER A 111 11.49 16.20 -9.59
C SER A 111 10.54 15.40 -8.69
N ASN A 112 9.26 15.79 -8.63
CA ASN A 112 8.26 15.26 -7.69
C ASN A 112 7.15 14.47 -8.40
N LEU A 113 7.34 14.03 -9.65
CA LEU A 113 6.36 13.14 -10.26
C LEU A 113 6.32 11.80 -9.51
N PRO A 114 5.12 11.29 -9.17
CA PRO A 114 4.98 9.95 -8.63
C PRO A 114 5.57 8.92 -9.59
N LEU A 115 6.21 7.89 -9.04
CA LEU A 115 6.64 6.75 -9.83
C LEU A 115 5.41 6.01 -10.37
N ILE A 116 5.32 5.88 -11.70
CA ILE A 116 4.22 5.21 -12.37
C ILE A 116 4.61 3.75 -12.62
N PRO A 117 3.86 2.75 -12.11
CA PRO A 117 4.05 1.35 -12.45
C PRO A 117 4.02 1.12 -13.98
N PRO A 118 4.92 0.31 -14.55
CA PRO A 118 4.94 0.06 -15.99
C PRO A 118 3.65 -0.60 -16.51
N GLU A 119 2.94 -1.34 -15.66
CA GLU A 119 1.64 -1.92 -16.00
C GLU A 119 0.57 -0.84 -16.25
N LEU A 120 0.62 0.30 -15.56
CA LEU A 120 -0.30 1.42 -15.81
C LEU A 120 -0.11 2.03 -17.20
N ILE A 121 1.12 2.02 -17.74
CA ILE A 121 1.40 2.50 -19.10
C ILE A 121 0.66 1.62 -20.12
N GLN A 122 0.68 0.30 -19.93
CA GLN A 122 -0.04 -0.63 -20.81
C GLN A 122 -1.56 -0.42 -20.77
N TYR A 123 -2.12 -0.01 -19.63
CA TYR A 123 -3.55 0.33 -19.54
C TYR A 123 -3.88 1.51 -20.45
N VAL A 124 -3.08 2.57 -20.40
CA VAL A 124 -3.26 3.77 -21.23
C VAL A 124 -3.04 3.46 -22.71
N ASP A 125 -1.99 2.71 -23.06
CA ASP A 125 -1.69 2.32 -24.44
C ASP A 125 -2.81 1.51 -25.10
N ASN A 126 -3.48 0.65 -24.32
CA ASN A 126 -4.63 -0.13 -24.78
C ASN A 126 -5.97 0.63 -24.72
N GLY A 127 -5.97 1.91 -24.33
CA GLY A 127 -7.17 2.73 -24.20
C GLY A 127 -8.09 2.33 -23.03
N ARG A 128 -7.57 1.60 -22.03
CA ARG A 128 -8.31 1.19 -20.82
C ARG A 128 -8.19 2.29 -19.75
N ASN A 129 -9.25 2.48 -18.97
CA ASN A 129 -9.21 3.46 -17.88
C ASN A 129 -8.15 3.05 -16.82
N PRO A 130 -7.13 3.89 -16.54
CA PRO A 130 -6.10 3.60 -15.53
C PRO A 130 -6.66 3.43 -14.11
N ASP A 131 -7.84 3.98 -13.80
CA ASP A 131 -8.49 3.79 -12.49
C ASP A 131 -8.76 2.32 -12.19
N ILE A 132 -8.98 1.51 -13.23
CA ILE A 132 -9.26 0.09 -13.09
C ILE A 132 -8.05 -0.65 -12.49
N TYR A 133 -6.84 -0.28 -12.89
CA TYR A 133 -5.62 -0.85 -12.30
C TYR A 133 -5.54 -0.56 -10.80
N THR A 134 -5.80 0.69 -10.40
CA THR A 134 -5.73 1.07 -8.97
C THR A 134 -6.77 0.32 -8.15
N ARG A 135 -7.97 0.10 -8.71
CA ARG A 135 -9.02 -0.71 -8.11
C ARG A 135 -8.58 -2.18 -7.98
N GLU A 136 -8.10 -2.79 -9.06
CA GLU A 136 -7.61 -4.16 -9.07
C GLU A 136 -6.46 -4.36 -8.07
N PHE A 137 -5.56 -3.38 -7.96
CA PHE A 137 -4.47 -3.39 -6.99
C PHE A 137 -4.97 -3.42 -5.54
N VAL A 138 -5.93 -2.57 -5.19
CA VAL A 138 -6.54 -2.55 -3.85
C VAL A 138 -7.31 -3.85 -3.58
N GLU A 139 -8.05 -4.36 -4.55
CA GLU A 139 -8.75 -5.63 -4.44
C GLU A 139 -7.78 -6.80 -4.23
N LEU A 140 -6.67 -6.83 -4.96
CA LEU A 140 -5.61 -7.82 -4.83
C LEU A 140 -4.90 -7.72 -3.48
N ALA A 141 -4.56 -6.53 -3.03
CA ALA A 141 -3.96 -6.30 -1.71
C ALA A 141 -4.88 -6.77 -0.58
N ARG A 142 -6.18 -6.46 -0.67
CA ARG A 142 -7.18 -6.92 0.28
C ARG A 142 -7.27 -8.45 0.29
N LYS A 143 -7.36 -9.07 -0.89
CA LYS A 143 -7.41 -10.53 -1.03
C LYS A 143 -6.15 -11.19 -0.47
N GLY A 144 -4.97 -10.62 -0.76
CA GLY A 144 -3.69 -11.08 -0.23
C GLY A 144 -3.64 -11.02 1.29
N ASN A 145 -4.03 -9.89 1.89
CA ASN A 145 -4.06 -9.71 3.34
C ASN A 145 -5.02 -10.69 4.03
N GLN A 146 -6.21 -10.89 3.49
CA GLN A 146 -7.17 -11.86 4.03
C GLN A 146 -6.66 -13.29 3.91
N LEU A 147 -6.04 -13.64 2.77
CA LEU A 147 -5.48 -14.96 2.54
C LEU A 147 -4.31 -15.24 3.50
N MET A 148 -3.42 -14.26 3.70
CA MET A 148 -2.33 -14.37 4.69
C MET A 148 -2.86 -14.53 6.11
N LYS A 149 -3.82 -13.68 6.50
CA LYS A 149 -4.46 -13.80 7.82
C LYS A 149 -5.10 -15.17 8.02
N GLY A 150 -5.87 -15.65 7.05
CA GLY A 150 -6.49 -16.98 7.12
C GLY A 150 -5.47 -18.12 7.22
N LYS A 151 -4.33 -18.02 6.52
CA LYS A 151 -3.23 -18.98 6.67
C LYS A 151 -2.61 -18.92 8.06
N MET A 152 -2.37 -17.72 8.60
CA MET A 152 -1.83 -17.55 9.95
C MET A 152 -2.78 -18.14 11.00
N ASP A 153 -4.09 -17.86 10.88
CA ASP A 153 -5.11 -18.40 11.78
C ASP A 153 -5.20 -19.94 11.70
N ALA A 154 -5.11 -20.51 10.49
CA ALA A 154 -5.10 -21.96 10.29
C ALA A 154 -3.83 -22.64 10.82
N PHE A 155 -2.66 -22.03 10.65
CA PHE A 155 -1.43 -22.57 11.24
C PHE A 155 -1.41 -22.43 12.77
N ALA A 156 -1.99 -21.35 13.30
CA ALA A 156 -2.14 -21.18 14.75
C ALA A 156 -3.07 -22.24 15.34
N SER A 157 -4.22 -22.51 14.70
CA SER A 157 -5.13 -23.57 15.17
C SER A 157 -4.53 -24.96 15.01
N PHE A 158 -3.81 -25.23 13.92
CA PHE A 158 -3.09 -26.49 13.73
C PHE A 158 -2.04 -26.72 14.81
N ARG A 159 -1.24 -25.68 15.14
CA ARG A 159 -0.29 -25.74 16.25
C ARG A 159 -0.98 -26.04 17.57
N ASP A 160 -2.08 -25.35 17.88
CA ASP A 160 -2.80 -25.52 19.14
C ASP A 160 -3.37 -26.96 19.29
N VAL A 161 -3.94 -27.52 18.21
CA VAL A 161 -4.44 -28.92 18.19
C VAL A 161 -3.30 -29.93 18.30
N LEU A 162 -2.24 -29.75 17.51
CA LEU A 162 -1.09 -30.66 17.52
C LEU A 162 -0.42 -30.67 18.91
N ALA A 163 -0.27 -29.50 19.52
CA ALA A 163 0.30 -29.39 20.86
C ALA A 163 -0.58 -30.08 21.92
N ASN A 164 -1.92 -30.01 21.77
CA ASN A 164 -2.83 -30.75 22.67
C ASN A 164 -2.63 -32.27 22.55
N GLU A 165 -2.71 -32.79 21.32
CA GLU A 165 -2.56 -34.23 21.06
C GLU A 165 -1.19 -34.75 21.52
N MET A 166 -0.11 -34.00 21.29
CA MET A 166 1.22 -34.36 21.79
C MET A 166 1.28 -34.36 23.32
N GLY A 167 0.61 -33.40 23.98
CA GLY A 167 0.54 -33.33 25.44
C GLY A 167 -0.27 -34.45 26.09
N VAL A 168 -1.24 -35.03 25.37
CA VAL A 168 -2.03 -36.20 25.82
C VAL A 168 -1.31 -37.52 25.50
N ALA A 169 -0.80 -37.67 24.27
CA ALA A 169 -0.19 -38.91 23.82
C ALA A 169 1.21 -39.17 24.38
N MET A 170 1.96 -38.10 24.70
CA MET A 170 3.36 -38.17 25.15
C MET A 170 3.59 -37.22 26.34
N PRO A 171 3.17 -37.62 27.55
CA PRO A 171 3.28 -36.78 28.75
C PRO A 171 4.73 -36.45 29.13
N GLU A 172 5.71 -37.26 28.74
CA GLU A 172 7.14 -37.05 29.03
C GLU A 172 7.74 -35.82 28.34
N ILE A 173 7.19 -35.39 27.19
CA ILE A 173 7.68 -34.22 26.42
C ILE A 173 6.77 -32.99 26.56
N ARG A 174 5.75 -33.05 27.43
CA ARG A 174 4.74 -32.01 27.56
C ARG A 174 5.32 -30.62 27.88
N GLU A 175 6.33 -30.58 28.74
CA GLU A 175 7.02 -29.33 29.12
C GLU A 175 7.78 -28.71 27.95
N ASP A 176 8.37 -29.53 27.07
CA ASP A 176 9.06 -29.05 25.87
C ASP A 176 8.07 -28.55 24.82
N VAL A 177 6.93 -29.22 24.65
CA VAL A 177 5.83 -28.77 23.79
C VAL A 177 5.26 -27.43 24.28
N LEU A 178 5.04 -27.27 25.60
CA LEU A 178 4.61 -26.01 26.20
C LEU A 178 5.58 -24.86 25.91
N ARG A 179 6.89 -25.13 26.00
CA ARG A 179 7.92 -24.13 25.68
C ARG A 179 7.85 -23.69 24.21
N VAL A 180 7.72 -24.63 23.28
CA VAL A 180 7.59 -24.32 21.84
C VAL A 180 6.31 -23.53 21.54
N VAL A 181 5.19 -23.88 22.17
CA VAL A 181 3.93 -23.14 22.03
C VAL A 181 4.07 -21.71 22.55
N ARG A 182 4.71 -21.51 23.70
CA ARG A 182 5.00 -20.18 24.26
C ARG A 182 5.86 -19.34 23.31
N GLU A 183 6.96 -19.90 22.83
CA GLU A 183 7.91 -19.21 21.95
C GLU A 183 7.31 -18.87 20.59
N THR A 184 6.37 -19.68 20.10
CA THR A 184 5.64 -19.43 18.84
C THR A 184 4.40 -18.55 19.02
N GLY A 185 4.17 -17.98 20.22
CA GLY A 185 3.05 -17.08 20.50
C GLY A 185 1.69 -17.77 20.57
N GLY A 186 1.67 -19.03 21.02
CA GLY A 186 0.47 -19.85 21.13
C GLY A 186 -0.17 -19.87 22.51
N ARG A 187 -1.32 -20.55 22.58
CA ARG A 187 -2.11 -20.65 23.80
C ARG A 187 -1.69 -21.87 24.61
N GLU A 188 -0.92 -21.64 25.67
CA GLU A 188 -0.41 -22.68 26.58
C GLU A 188 -1.54 -23.48 27.24
N GLU A 189 -2.69 -22.84 27.48
CA GLU A 189 -3.86 -23.43 28.14
C GLU A 189 -4.48 -24.61 27.38
N VAL A 190 -4.12 -24.80 26.11
CA VAL A 190 -4.68 -25.84 25.22
C VAL A 190 -3.88 -27.15 25.30
N VAL A 191 -2.67 -27.15 25.89
CA VAL A 191 -1.78 -28.32 25.89
C VAL A 191 -2.18 -29.33 26.95
N GLY A 192 -2.57 -30.52 26.51
CA GLY A 192 -2.92 -31.66 27.36
C GLY A 192 -4.25 -31.46 28.10
N ARG A 193 -5.20 -30.82 27.43
CA ARG A 193 -6.62 -30.87 27.77
C ARG A 193 -7.16 -32.22 27.30
N GLU A 194 -7.54 -33.06 28.26
CA GLU A 194 -8.31 -34.26 27.96
C GLU A 194 -9.72 -33.80 27.59
N ASP A 195 -10.14 -34.02 26.35
CA ASP A 195 -11.50 -33.71 25.91
C ASP A 195 -12.50 -34.60 26.68
N GLU A 196 -13.04 -34.08 27.79
CA GLU A 196 -14.13 -34.71 28.57
C GLU A 196 -15.41 -34.96 27.73
N THR A 197 -15.48 -34.43 26.50
CA THR A 197 -16.65 -34.54 25.61
C THR A 197 -16.79 -35.91 24.92
N ARG A 198 -15.83 -36.83 25.03
CA ARG A 198 -15.94 -38.17 24.42
C ARG A 198 -16.81 -39.15 25.22
N ALA A 199 -17.14 -38.86 26.48
CA ALA A 199 -17.84 -39.80 27.36
C ALA A 199 -19.38 -39.78 27.29
N GLU A 200 -20.02 -38.73 26.73
CA GLU A 200 -21.49 -38.62 26.75
C GLU A 200 -22.21 -39.27 25.55
N GLY A 201 -21.47 -39.73 24.52
CA GLY A 201 -22.04 -40.32 23.31
C GLY A 201 -22.29 -41.83 23.34
N GLU A 202 -21.76 -42.56 24.34
CA GLU A 202 -21.78 -44.04 24.36
C GLU A 202 -22.81 -44.66 25.33
N ALA A 203 -23.58 -43.85 26.07
CA ALA A 203 -24.53 -44.35 27.08
C ALA A 203 -26.01 -44.40 26.63
N ARG A 204 -26.31 -44.23 25.34
CA ARG A 204 -27.67 -44.36 24.79
C ARG A 204 -27.70 -45.29 23.58
N VAL A 205 -27.65 -46.60 23.83
CA VAL A 205 -28.21 -47.63 22.95
C VAL A 205 -28.96 -48.63 23.81
#